data_AF-A0A1H5HE78-F1
#
_entry.id   AF-A0A1H5HE78-F1
#
_cell.length_a   1.000
_cell.length_b   1.000
_cell.length_c   1.000
_cell.angle_alpha   90.00
_cell.angle_beta   90.00
_cell.angle_gamma   90.00
#
_symmetry.space_group_name_H-M   'P 1'
#
loop_
_entity.id
_entity.type
_entity.pdbx_description
1 polymer ?
#
loop_
_entity_poly.entity_id
_entity_poly.type
_entity_poly.pdbx_seq_one_letter_code
_entity_poly.pdbx_strand_id
1 'polypeptide(L)'
;MSKVFQLSVLSQNDPGAADGDKLCCKIVGVCNGSLREGSFPVNENVALPIPPQEGKQAPATPTWFLIPENGLEGSFTVEIFCPTDPSYPSRTIAVSEADVINWAKVPFGERENQIYEGGEYGIFGFAQEGPIYTITAGVLNPRKNGN
;
A
#
# COMPACT_ATOMS: atom_id res chain seq x y z
N MET A 1 2.79 -16.71 19.02
CA MET A 1 2.04 -15.46 18.79
C MET A 1 1.93 -15.27 17.29
N SER A 2 0.73 -15.22 16.72
CA SER A 2 0.59 -14.74 15.33
C SER A 2 1.02 -13.29 15.29
N LYS A 3 1.92 -12.96 14.36
CA LYS A 3 2.27 -11.57 14.09
C LYS A 3 1.10 -10.92 13.35
N VAL A 4 0.86 -9.63 13.63
CA VAL A 4 -0.18 -8.85 12.94
C VAL A 4 0.39 -8.41 11.60
N PHE A 5 -0.28 -8.72 10.49
CA PHE A 5 0.07 -8.22 9.17
C PHE A 5 -0.50 -6.81 8.98
N GLN A 6 0.39 -5.82 8.93
CA GLN A 6 0.05 -4.43 8.71
C GLN A 6 0.18 -4.06 7.22
N LEU A 7 -0.87 -3.46 6.67
CA LEU A 7 -0.86 -2.84 5.36
C LEU A 7 -1.18 -1.35 5.50
N SER A 8 -0.33 -0.49 4.93
CA SER A 8 -0.57 0.96 4.83
C SER A 8 -0.60 1.38 3.36
N VAL A 9 -1.46 2.32 3.00
CA VAL A 9 -1.57 2.81 1.61
C VAL A 9 -1.54 4.34 1.62
N LEU A 10 -0.68 4.93 0.81
CA LEU A 10 -0.56 6.38 0.63
C LEU A 10 -0.35 6.72 -0.85
N SER A 11 -0.34 8.02 -1.15
CA SER A 11 0.03 8.55 -2.45
C SER A 11 1.23 9.49 -2.35
N GLN A 12 1.75 9.89 -3.49
CA GLN A 12 2.70 11.01 -3.58
C GLN A 12 2.42 11.81 -4.85
N ASN A 13 3.05 12.99 -4.93
CA ASN A 13 3.09 13.79 -6.14
C ASN A 13 4.53 13.91 -6.59
N ASP A 14 4.77 13.60 -7.87
CA ASP A 14 6.05 13.81 -8.53
C ASP A 14 5.94 14.95 -9.56
N PRO A 15 7.06 15.62 -9.91
CA PRO A 15 7.07 16.52 -11.05
C PRO A 15 6.63 15.81 -12.33
N GLY A 16 5.42 16.10 -12.80
CA GLY A 16 4.81 15.46 -13.97
C GLY A 16 3.72 14.42 -13.66
N ALA A 17 3.52 14.05 -12.39
CA ALA A 17 2.39 13.22 -11.91
C ALA A 17 1.89 13.80 -10.58
N ALA A 18 0.90 14.70 -10.64
CA ALA A 18 0.48 15.53 -9.51
C ALA A 18 -1.01 15.34 -9.14
N ASP A 19 -1.49 14.11 -9.28
CA ASP A 19 -2.86 13.67 -9.05
C ASP A 19 -3.00 12.77 -7.81
N GLY A 20 -1.93 12.61 -7.01
CA GLY A 20 -1.90 11.78 -5.82
C GLY A 20 -2.98 12.15 -4.78
N ASP A 21 -3.38 13.41 -4.71
CA ASP A 21 -4.44 13.91 -3.81
C ASP A 21 -5.86 13.54 -4.27
N LYS A 22 -6.00 13.08 -5.51
CA LYS A 22 -7.26 12.61 -6.09
C LYS A 22 -7.43 11.10 -5.97
N LEU A 23 -6.38 10.38 -5.59
CA LEU A 23 -6.40 8.92 -5.56
C LEU A 23 -7.12 8.40 -4.33
N CYS A 24 -7.80 7.27 -4.53
CA CYS A 24 -8.42 6.50 -3.48
C CYS A 24 -7.95 5.04 -3.56
N CYS A 25 -8.07 4.33 -2.44
CA CYS A 25 -8.02 2.88 -2.44
C CYS A 25 -9.29 2.27 -1.84
N LYS A 26 -9.48 0.99 -2.09
CA LYS A 26 -10.50 0.15 -1.47
C LYS A 26 -9.92 -1.23 -1.20
N ILE A 27 -10.01 -1.69 0.04
CA ILE A 27 -9.77 -3.10 0.34
C ILE A 27 -11.00 -3.89 -0.11
N VAL A 28 -10.86 -4.65 -1.20
CA VAL A 28 -11.95 -5.45 -1.80
C VAL A 28 -11.91 -6.91 -1.39
N GLY A 29 -10.83 -7.34 -0.73
CA GLY A 29 -10.66 -8.71 -0.25
C GLY A 29 -9.75 -8.78 0.96
N VAL A 30 -10.13 -9.61 1.93
CA VAL A 30 -9.32 -10.02 3.08
C VAL A 30 -9.46 -11.54 3.18
N CYS A 31 -8.34 -12.24 3.19
CA CYS A 31 -8.33 -13.71 3.25
C CYS A 31 -7.58 -14.19 4.49
N ASN A 32 -8.04 -15.32 5.05
CA ASN A 32 -7.37 -16.09 6.11
C ASN A 32 -7.00 -15.27 7.37
N GLY A 33 -7.88 -14.36 7.78
CA GLY A 33 -7.65 -13.54 8.97
C GLY A 33 -8.82 -12.64 9.31
N SER A 34 -8.72 -12.01 10.47
CA SER A 34 -9.68 -11.03 10.95
C SER A 34 -9.04 -9.65 11.10
N LEU A 35 -9.77 -8.59 10.75
CA LEU A 35 -9.27 -7.23 10.95
C LEU A 35 -9.31 -6.87 12.43
N ARG A 36 -8.19 -6.32 12.91
CA ARG A 36 -8.09 -5.76 14.26
C ARG A 36 -8.84 -4.42 14.31
N GLU A 37 -9.45 -4.16 15.46
CA GLU A 37 -10.01 -2.85 15.79
C GLU A 37 -8.98 -1.72 15.56
N GLY A 38 -9.44 -0.60 15.00
CA GLY A 38 -8.60 0.52 14.59
C GLY A 38 -8.10 0.44 13.14
N SER A 39 -8.38 -0.65 12.42
CA SER A 39 -8.19 -0.70 10.96
C SER A 39 -9.14 0.26 10.25
N PHE A 40 -8.71 0.80 9.11
CA PHE A 40 -9.58 1.53 8.19
C PHE A 40 -10.70 0.64 7.63
N PRO A 41 -11.79 1.22 7.09
CA PRO A 41 -12.90 0.44 6.54
C PRO A 41 -12.47 -0.39 5.32
N VAL A 42 -13.24 -1.45 5.05
CA VAL A 42 -13.11 -2.29 3.85
C VAL A 42 -14.36 -2.16 3.00
N ASN A 43 -14.25 -2.43 1.69
CA ASN A 43 -15.31 -2.21 0.70
C ASN A 43 -15.81 -0.75 0.59
N GLU A 44 -15.09 0.19 1.19
CA GLU A 44 -15.37 1.63 1.12
C GLU A 44 -14.20 2.37 0.44
N ASN A 45 -14.51 3.51 -0.16
CA ASN A 45 -13.48 4.35 -0.78
C ASN A 45 -12.73 5.09 0.34
N VAL A 46 -11.40 4.93 0.37
CA VAL A 46 -10.52 5.60 1.32
C VAL A 46 -9.55 6.50 0.55
N ALA A 47 -9.59 7.80 0.81
CA ALA A 47 -8.70 8.77 0.19
C ALA A 47 -7.25 8.50 0.57
N LEU A 48 -6.34 8.60 -0.40
CA LEU A 48 -4.92 8.40 -0.18
C LEU A 48 -4.25 9.74 0.17
N PRO A 49 -3.65 9.85 1.37
CA PRO A 49 -2.93 11.06 1.71
C PRO A 49 -1.57 11.12 1.01
N ILE A 50 -1.17 12.34 0.67
CA ILE A 50 0.21 12.66 0.35
C ILE A 50 0.92 12.98 1.68
N PRO A 51 2.08 12.35 1.99
CA PRO A 51 2.89 12.69 3.14
C PRO A 51 3.19 14.19 3.21
N PRO A 52 3.22 14.79 4.41
CA PRO A 52 3.44 16.21 4.54
C PRO A 52 4.86 16.58 4.12
N GLN A 53 5.04 17.81 3.65
CA GLN A 53 6.37 18.41 3.62
C GLN A 53 6.92 18.60 5.04
N GLU A 54 8.24 18.67 5.17
CA GLU A 54 8.94 18.84 6.44
C GLU A 54 8.33 19.99 7.27
N GLY A 55 8.09 19.73 8.56
CA GLY A 55 7.52 20.71 9.49
C GLY A 55 5.98 20.83 9.48
N LYS A 56 5.26 20.07 8.65
CA LYS A 56 3.79 19.98 8.69
C LYS A 56 3.32 18.68 9.33
N GLN A 57 2.16 18.73 9.99
CA GLN A 57 1.53 17.53 10.56
C GLN A 57 1.12 16.57 9.44
N ALA A 58 1.50 15.29 9.59
CA ALA A 58 1.11 14.27 8.63
C ALA A 58 -0.40 13.99 8.72
N PRO A 59 -1.11 13.90 7.58
CA PRO A 59 -2.44 13.29 7.58
C PRO A 59 -2.34 11.83 8.05
N ALA A 60 -3.44 11.30 8.59
CA ALA A 60 -3.49 9.91 9.00
C ALA A 60 -3.36 8.99 7.76
N THR A 61 -2.34 8.13 7.75
CA THR A 61 -2.15 7.13 6.69
C THR A 61 -3.17 6.00 6.85
N PRO A 62 -4.00 5.72 5.84
CA PRO A 62 -4.85 4.54 5.78
C PRO A 62 -4.07 3.27 6.10
N THR A 63 -4.48 2.57 7.16
CA THR A 63 -3.78 1.39 7.67
C THR A 63 -4.78 0.31 8.08
N TRP A 64 -4.48 -0.93 7.72
CA TRP A 64 -5.23 -2.12 8.08
C TRP A 64 -4.32 -3.10 8.82
N PHE A 65 -4.88 -3.77 9.82
CA PHE A 65 -4.17 -4.73 10.66
C PHE A 65 -4.90 -6.06 10.59
N LEU A 66 -4.32 -7.02 9.90
CA LEU A 66 -4.85 -8.37 9.81
C LEU A 66 -4.23 -9.25 10.89
N ILE A 67 -5.08 -9.97 11.62
CA ILE A 67 -4.68 -11.05 12.52
C ILE A 67 -4.90 -12.35 11.73
N PRO A 68 -3.83 -13.00 11.23
CA PRO A 68 -3.95 -14.22 10.47
C PRO A 68 -4.57 -15.35 11.31
N GLU A 69 -5.41 -16.15 10.67
CA GLU A 69 -5.91 -17.39 11.25
C GLU A 69 -4.74 -18.36 11.47
N ASN A 70 -4.80 -19.15 12.54
CA ASN A 70 -3.69 -20.03 12.93
C ASN A 70 -3.32 -20.98 11.79
N GLY A 71 -2.08 -20.87 11.31
CA GLY A 71 -1.51 -21.74 10.28
C GLY A 71 -1.91 -21.41 8.84
N LEU A 72 -2.67 -20.32 8.62
CA LEU A 72 -2.98 -19.81 7.30
C LEU A 72 -2.28 -18.48 7.05
N GLU A 73 -1.93 -18.23 5.78
CA GLU A 73 -1.27 -17.00 5.36
C GLU A 73 -2.32 -15.93 5.05
N GLY A 74 -2.25 -14.81 5.78
CA GLY A 74 -3.16 -13.69 5.59
C GLY A 74 -2.87 -12.92 4.31
N SER A 75 -3.90 -12.34 3.68
CA SER A 75 -3.70 -11.45 2.53
C SER A 75 -4.75 -10.37 2.40
N PHE A 76 -4.36 -9.30 1.71
CA PHE A 76 -5.24 -8.22 1.30
C PHE A 76 -5.34 -8.18 -0.22
N THR A 77 -6.51 -7.82 -0.74
CA THR A 77 -6.70 -7.37 -2.12
C THR A 77 -7.10 -5.90 -2.10
N VAL A 78 -6.28 -5.06 -2.72
CA VAL A 78 -6.41 -3.61 -2.74
C VAL A 78 -6.71 -3.16 -4.16
N GLU A 79 -7.76 -2.37 -4.33
CA GLU A 79 -8.01 -1.61 -5.56
C GLU A 79 -7.52 -0.17 -5.36
N ILE A 80 -6.79 0.38 -6.33
CA ILE A 80 -6.32 1.78 -6.36
C ILE A 80 -6.88 2.43 -7.62
N PHE A 81 -7.51 3.60 -7.47
CA PHE A 81 -8.24 4.25 -8.55
C PHE A 81 -8.41 5.76 -8.30
N CYS A 82 -8.80 6.52 -9.32
CA CYS A 82 -9.19 7.91 -9.20
C CYS A 82 -10.71 8.06 -9.41
N PRO A 83 -11.52 8.38 -8.38
CA PRO A 83 -12.97 8.54 -8.54
C PRO A 83 -13.36 9.78 -9.37
N THR A 84 -12.44 10.74 -9.51
CA THR A 84 -12.70 12.02 -10.21
C THR A 84 -12.13 12.06 -11.62
N ASP A 85 -11.29 11.10 -12.00
CA ASP A 85 -10.68 11.01 -13.32
C ASP A 85 -10.78 9.58 -13.86
N PRO A 86 -11.69 9.32 -14.82
CA PRO A 86 -11.86 8.00 -15.40
C PRO A 86 -10.72 7.56 -16.33
N SER A 87 -9.80 8.47 -16.68
CA SER A 87 -8.62 8.13 -17.48
C SER A 87 -7.50 7.51 -16.64
N TYR A 88 -7.54 7.70 -15.31
CA TYR A 88 -6.62 7.05 -14.39
C TYR A 88 -6.92 5.53 -14.36
N PRO A 89 -5.91 4.67 -14.58
CA PRO A 89 -6.12 3.23 -14.58
C PRO A 89 -6.50 2.74 -13.17
N SER A 90 -7.62 2.02 -13.05
CA SER A 90 -7.89 1.25 -11.82
C SER A 90 -7.01 0.01 -11.79
N ARG A 91 -6.34 -0.24 -10.66
CA ARG A 91 -5.51 -1.42 -10.43
C ARG A 91 -5.89 -2.17 -9.18
N THR A 92 -6.04 -3.48 -9.35
CA THR A 92 -6.20 -4.42 -8.26
C THR A 92 -4.91 -5.18 -8.02
N ILE A 93 -4.42 -5.13 -6.79
CA ILE A 93 -3.19 -5.77 -6.33
C ILE A 93 -3.46 -6.67 -5.14
N ALA A 94 -2.83 -7.84 -5.13
CA ALA A 94 -2.86 -8.76 -4.01
C ALA A 94 -1.55 -8.62 -3.20
N VAL A 95 -1.69 -8.52 -1.88
CA VAL A 95 -0.55 -8.44 -0.96
C VAL A 95 -0.68 -9.58 0.03
N SER A 96 0.23 -10.56 -0.06
CA SER A 96 0.27 -11.70 0.85
C SER A 96 1.24 -11.45 2.00
N GLU A 97 0.90 -11.93 3.20
CA GLU A 97 1.78 -11.86 4.36
C GLU A 97 3.12 -12.56 4.09
N ALA A 98 3.08 -13.72 3.44
CA ALA A 98 4.26 -14.52 3.14
C ALA A 98 5.23 -13.81 2.21
N ASP A 99 4.73 -13.15 1.16
CA ASP A 99 5.57 -12.38 0.24
C ASP A 99 6.21 -11.21 0.97
N VAL A 100 5.44 -10.49 1.80
CA VAL A 100 5.95 -9.37 2.59
C VAL A 100 7.05 -9.83 3.54
N ILE A 101 6.85 -10.94 4.25
CA ILE A 101 7.87 -11.53 5.12
C ILE A 101 9.12 -11.90 4.32
N ASN A 102 8.97 -12.43 3.11
CA ASN A 102 10.10 -12.80 2.28
C ASN A 102 10.88 -11.58 1.76
N TRP A 103 10.19 -10.53 1.33
CA TRP A 103 10.82 -9.26 0.96
C TRP A 103 11.51 -8.58 2.15
N ALA A 104 10.89 -8.65 3.33
CA ALA A 104 11.43 -8.13 4.57
C ALA A 104 12.73 -8.80 5.04
N LYS A 105 13.04 -10.01 4.55
CA LYS A 105 14.31 -10.71 4.83
C LYS A 105 15.50 -10.10 4.09
N VAL A 106 15.27 -9.43 2.96
CA VAL A 106 16.33 -8.75 2.22
C VAL A 106 16.82 -7.55 3.04
N PRO A 107 18.13 -7.36 3.25
CA PRO A 107 18.66 -6.19 3.95
C PRO A 107 18.12 -4.88 3.35
N PHE A 108 17.82 -3.90 4.20
CA PHE A 108 17.15 -2.65 3.77
C PHE A 108 17.89 -1.96 2.60
N GLY A 109 19.22 -1.87 2.65
CA GLY A 109 20.03 -1.23 1.59
C GLY A 109 20.10 -2.01 0.27
N GLU A 110 19.63 -3.25 0.25
CA GLU A 110 19.59 -4.12 -0.93
C GLU A 110 18.14 -4.42 -1.37
N ARG A 111 17.14 -3.90 -0.64
CA ARG A 111 15.74 -4.21 -0.85
C ARG A 111 15.20 -3.42 -2.02
N GLU A 112 14.61 -4.14 -2.95
CA GLU A 112 13.92 -3.58 -4.10
C GLU A 112 12.45 -3.29 -3.76
N ASN A 113 11.92 -2.21 -4.33
CA ASN A 113 10.49 -1.91 -4.40
C ASN A 113 9.80 -2.93 -5.32
N GLN A 114 8.58 -3.31 -4.96
CA GLN A 114 7.72 -4.12 -5.79
C GLN A 114 6.95 -3.20 -6.73
N ILE A 115 7.18 -3.32 -8.03
CA ILE A 115 6.49 -2.49 -9.04
C ILE A 115 5.22 -3.21 -9.48
N TYR A 116 4.06 -2.65 -9.13
CA TYR A 116 2.76 -3.15 -9.55
C TYR A 116 2.27 -2.47 -10.83
N GLU A 117 2.59 -1.18 -10.99
CA GLU A 117 2.36 -0.41 -12.21
C GLU A 117 3.54 0.54 -12.43
N GLY A 118 4.07 0.56 -13.66
CA GLY A 118 5.11 1.51 -14.08
C GLY A 118 4.54 2.66 -14.90
N GLY A 119 5.36 3.67 -15.21
CA GLY A 119 4.94 4.82 -16.03
C GLY A 119 4.39 5.99 -15.21
N GLU A 120 3.49 6.77 -15.81
CA GLU A 120 2.96 8.04 -15.28
C GLU A 120 2.07 7.88 -14.04
N TYR A 121 1.37 6.75 -13.92
CA TYR A 121 0.47 6.41 -12.79
C TYR A 121 1.02 5.26 -11.96
N GLY A 122 2.32 5.32 -11.67
CA GLY A 122 3.03 4.23 -11.07
C GLY A 122 2.51 3.86 -9.68
N ILE A 123 2.55 2.56 -9.40
CA ILE A 123 2.19 1.98 -8.11
C ILE A 123 3.33 1.06 -7.71
N PHE A 124 3.89 1.29 -6.53
CA PHE A 124 4.90 0.41 -5.96
C PHE A 124 4.63 0.12 -4.49
N GLY A 125 5.17 -0.99 -4.01
CA GLY A 125 5.13 -1.35 -2.61
C GLY A 125 6.51 -1.54 -2.01
N PHE A 126 6.57 -1.39 -0.69
CA PHE A 126 7.78 -1.51 0.10
C PHE A 126 7.50 -2.30 1.38
N ALA A 127 8.20 -3.42 1.55
CA ALA A 127 8.16 -4.22 2.77
C ALA A 127 9.11 -3.62 3.83
N GLN A 128 8.74 -3.74 5.10
CA GLN A 128 9.55 -3.39 6.27
C GLN A 128 9.79 -4.63 7.14
N GLU A 129 10.65 -4.54 8.16
CA GLU A 129 10.90 -5.68 9.05
C GLU A 129 9.60 -6.15 9.74
N GLY A 130 9.30 -7.44 9.59
CA GLY A 130 8.01 -8.03 9.97
C GLY A 130 7.02 -8.07 8.80
N PRO A 131 5.78 -8.52 9.03
CA PRO A 131 4.71 -8.43 8.03
C PRO A 131 4.17 -6.99 8.02
N ILE A 132 4.98 -6.03 7.58
CA ILE A 132 4.59 -4.63 7.45
C ILE A 132 4.81 -4.22 6.00
N TYR A 133 3.75 -3.77 5.35
CA TYR A 133 3.76 -3.39 3.95
C TYR A 133 3.18 -2.02 3.73
N THR A 134 3.81 -1.27 2.84
CA THR A 134 3.37 0.07 2.43
C THR A 134 3.22 0.09 0.92
N ILE A 135 2.08 0.57 0.42
CA ILE A 135 1.85 0.83 -1.01
C ILE A 135 1.83 2.35 -1.24
N THR A 136 2.55 2.79 -2.26
CA THR A 136 2.59 4.19 -2.72
C THR A 136 2.08 4.26 -4.17
N ALA A 137 1.07 5.09 -4.41
CA ALA A 137 0.47 5.32 -5.73
C ALA A 137 0.66 6.76 -6.24
N GLY A 138 0.46 6.98 -7.54
CA GLY A 138 0.56 8.30 -8.17
C GLY A 138 2.01 8.71 -8.48
N VAL A 139 2.85 7.73 -8.81
CA VAL A 139 4.31 7.91 -8.92
C VAL A 139 4.74 7.98 -10.36
N LEU A 140 5.55 8.97 -10.73
CA LEU A 140 6.13 9.03 -12.06
C LEU A 140 7.34 8.08 -12.14
N ASN A 141 7.20 7.03 -12.95
CA ASN A 141 8.25 6.04 -13.25
C ASN A 141 8.87 5.42 -11.99
N PRO A 142 8.08 4.67 -11.20
CA PRO A 142 8.56 4.10 -9.94
C PRO A 142 9.75 3.17 -10.21
N ARG A 143 10.81 3.35 -9.43
CA ARG A 143 12.05 2.61 -9.58
C ARG A 143 12.06 1.38 -8.69
N LYS A 144 12.66 0.32 -9.22
CA LYS A 144 12.91 -0.93 -8.50
C LYS A 144 13.81 -0.72 -7.29
N ASN A 145 14.74 0.23 -7.30
CA ASN A 145 15.62 0.52 -6.17
C ASN A 145 15.31 1.92 -5.62
N GLY A 146 15.13 2.04 -4.31
CA GLY A 146 14.98 3.32 -3.62
C GLY A 146 16.34 3.98 -3.39
N ASN A 147 16.77 4.78 -4.37
CA ASN A 147 18.07 5.49 -4.45
C ASN A 147 19.33 4.61 -4.46
#